data_AF-A0A7X5WX42-F1
#
_entry.id   AF-A0A7X5WX42-F1
#
_cell.length_a   1.000
_cell.length_b   1.000
_cell.length_c   1.000
_cell.angle_alpha   90.00
_cell.angle_beta   90.00
_cell.angle_gamma   90.00
#
_symmetry.space_group_name_H-M   'P 1'
#
loop_
_entity.id
_entity.type
_entity.pdbx_description
1 polymer ?
#
loop_
_entity_poly.entity_id
_entity_poly.type
_entity_poly.pdbx_seq_one_letter_code
_entity_poly.pdbx_strand_id
1 'polypeptide(L)'
;MLVAPEPGEAAAAIATVDPEFLISERTGVVDRAMIESGPNLRLIQRLGRQIHDIDLDAARRAGVPVCFWPLPQLTLVAEHL
;
A
#
# COMPACT_ATOMS: atom_id res chain seq x y z
N MET A 1 -0.28 -20.83 -6.49
CA MET A 1 0.64 -19.67 -6.50
C MET A 1 -0.22 -18.44 -6.22
N LEU A 2 0.15 -17.60 -5.24
CA LEU A 2 -0.57 -16.35 -5.00
C LEU A 2 -0.10 -15.32 -6.03
N VAL A 3 -1.04 -14.60 -6.63
CA VAL A 3 -0.78 -13.55 -7.63
C VAL A 3 -1.33 -12.25 -7.05
N ALA A 4 -0.58 -11.15 -7.22
CA ALA A 4 -1.07 -9.85 -6.80
C ALA A 4 -2.30 -9.45 -7.64
N PRO A 5 -3.32 -8.83 -7.03
CA PRO A 5 -4.48 -8.37 -7.78
C PRO A 5 -4.09 -7.26 -8.75
N GLU A 6 -4.81 -7.15 -9.86
CA GLU A 6 -4.73 -5.97 -10.72
C GLU A 6 -5.27 -4.74 -9.97
N PRO A 7 -4.85 -3.50 -10.31
CA PRO A 7 -5.24 -2.32 -9.54
C PRO A 7 -6.75 -2.14 -9.36
N GLY A 8 -7.54 -2.41 -10.40
CA GLY A 8 -9.00 -2.34 -10.33
C GLY A 8 -9.62 -3.38 -9.40
N GLU A 9 -9.04 -4.57 -9.32
CA GLU A 9 -9.50 -5.64 -8.42
C GLU A 9 -9.24 -5.26 -6.95
N ALA A 10 -8.07 -4.66 -6.67
CA ALA A 10 -7.74 -4.16 -5.34
C ALA A 10 -8.69 -3.04 -4.90
N ALA A 11 -8.95 -2.05 -5.76
CA ALA A 11 -9.87 -0.96 -5.45
C ALA A 11 -11.30 -1.47 -5.18
N ALA A 12 -11.78 -2.43 -5.98
CA ALA A 12 -13.09 -3.07 -5.79
C ALA A 12 -13.16 -3.87 -4.48
N ALA A 13 -12.09 -4.59 -4.12
CA ALA A 13 -12.00 -5.31 -2.86
C ALA A 13 -12.03 -4.35 -1.66
N ILE A 14 -11.29 -3.24 -1.72
CA ILE A 14 -11.30 -2.19 -0.68
C ILE A 14 -12.71 -1.62 -0.53
N ALA A 15 -13.40 -1.29 -1.62
CA ALA A 15 -14.77 -0.78 -1.55
C ALA A 15 -15.76 -1.80 -0.97
N THR A 16 -15.53 -3.09 -1.21
CA THR A 16 -16.41 -4.18 -0.74
C THR A 16 -16.19 -4.49 0.74
N VAL A 17 -14.93 -4.51 1.17
CA VAL A 17 -14.55 -4.87 2.55
C VAL A 17 -14.60 -3.66 3.49
N ASP A 18 -14.40 -2.46 2.95
CA ASP A 18 -14.30 -1.18 3.67
C ASP A 18 -13.31 -1.24 4.87
N PRO A 19 -12.03 -1.53 4.59
CA PRO A 19 -11.04 -1.76 5.63
C PRO A 19 -10.59 -0.46 6.30
N GLU A 20 -10.33 -0.52 7.61
CA GLU A 20 -9.64 0.56 8.32
C GLU A 20 -8.14 0.63 8.03
N PHE A 21 -7.54 -0.49 7.60
CA PHE A 21 -6.10 -0.63 7.41
C PHE A 21 -5.78 -1.33 6.08
N LEU A 22 -4.90 -0.72 5.28
CA LEU A 22 -4.35 -1.34 4.08
C LEU A 22 -2.88 -1.68 4.31
N ILE A 23 -2.53 -2.97 4.21
CA ILE A 23 -1.15 -3.44 4.31
C ILE A 23 -0.62 -3.71 2.90
N SER A 24 0.51 -3.10 2.55
CA SER A 24 1.14 -3.25 1.22
C SER A 24 2.59 -3.74 1.31
N GLU A 25 2.96 -4.56 0.34
CA GLU A 25 4.33 -5.03 0.03
C GLU A 25 4.74 -4.55 -1.37
N ARG A 26 5.98 -4.76 -1.81
CA ARG A 26 6.56 -4.05 -2.97
C ARG A 26 5.87 -4.30 -4.33
N THR A 27 4.99 -5.28 -4.41
CA THR A 27 4.29 -5.60 -5.65
C THR A 27 3.13 -4.63 -5.89
N GLY A 28 3.09 -4.04 -7.08
CA GLY A 28 2.01 -3.15 -7.50
C GLY A 28 2.15 -1.72 -7.01
N VAL A 29 1.09 -0.93 -7.23
CA VAL A 29 1.02 0.49 -6.87
C VAL A 29 -0.19 0.69 -5.98
N VAL A 30 -0.05 1.45 -4.89
CA VAL A 30 -1.19 1.95 -4.11
C VAL A 30 -1.56 3.31 -4.69
N ASP A 31 -2.48 3.29 -5.64
CA ASP A 31 -2.88 4.48 -6.38
C ASP A 31 -4.04 5.23 -5.71
N ARG A 32 -4.40 6.38 -6.30
CA ARG A 32 -5.51 7.20 -5.84
C ARG A 32 -6.84 6.45 -5.76
N ALA A 33 -7.14 5.62 -6.75
CA ALA A 33 -8.43 4.94 -6.83
C ALA A 33 -8.60 3.95 -5.68
N MET A 34 -7.54 3.24 -5.30
CA MET A 34 -7.53 2.38 -4.11
C MET A 34 -7.72 3.16 -2.81
N ILE A 35 -7.08 4.33 -2.68
CA ILE A 35 -7.16 5.15 -1.46
C ILE A 35 -8.58 5.73 -1.30
N GLU A 36 -9.14 6.26 -2.39
CA GLU A 36 -10.47 6.88 -2.40
C GLU A 36 -11.60 5.85 -2.31
N SER A 37 -11.35 4.57 -2.62
CA SER A 37 -12.37 3.52 -2.52
C SER A 37 -12.60 3.01 -1.09
N GLY A 38 -11.73 3.37 -0.13
CA GLY A 38 -11.86 3.00 1.29
C GLY A 38 -12.28 4.18 2.16
N PRO A 39 -13.59 4.48 2.30
CA PRO A 39 -14.05 5.64 3.07
C PRO A 39 -13.70 5.53 4.56
N ASN A 40 -13.57 4.32 5.11
CA ASN A 40 -13.11 4.11 6.49
C ASN A 40 -11.61 3.87 6.61
N LEU A 41 -10.82 4.05 5.56
CA LEU A 41 -9.39 3.83 5.60
C LEU A 41 -8.70 4.85 6.52
N ARG A 42 -7.93 4.36 7.49
CA ARG A 42 -7.28 5.18 8.53
C ARG A 42 -5.77 5.08 8.50
N LEU A 43 -5.20 4.11 7.80
CA LEU A 43 -3.76 3.93 7.68
C LEU A 43 -3.40 3.03 6.50
N ILE A 44 -2.37 3.43 5.76
CA ILE A 44 -1.66 2.57 4.83
C ILE A 44 -0.33 2.18 5.47
N GLN A 45 -0.17 0.89 5.78
CA GLN A 45 1.07 0.33 6.31
C GLN A 45 1.87 -0.33 5.19
N ARG A 46 3.05 0.21 4.92
CA ARG A 46 4.05 -0.40 4.03
C ARG A 46 4.93 -1.35 4.81
N LEU A 47 4.98 -2.62 4.42
CA LEU A 47 6.04 -3.55 4.82
C LEU A 47 7.18 -3.43 3.81
N GLY A 48 8.21 -2.66 4.17
CA GLY A 48 9.32 -2.35 3.29
C GLY A 48 9.86 -0.95 3.47
N ARG A 49 11.06 -0.71 2.95
CA ARG A 49 11.75 0.58 3.10
C ARG A 49 11.28 1.66 2.13
N GLN A 50 10.93 1.26 0.91
CA GLN A 50 10.56 2.17 -0.17
C GLN A 50 9.04 2.40 -0.17
N ILE A 51 8.63 3.61 -0.58
CA ILE A 51 7.22 4.06 -0.64
C ILE A 51 6.91 4.82 -1.95
N HIS A 52 7.78 4.72 -2.96
CA HIS A 52 7.67 5.49 -4.21
C HIS A 52 6.48 5.08 -5.09
N ASP A 53 5.91 3.91 -4.82
CA ASP A 53 4.77 3.26 -5.46
C ASP A 53 3.46 3.51 -4.70
N ILE A 54 3.43 4.52 -3.81
CA ILE A 54 2.23 4.96 -3.11
C ILE A 54 1.95 6.41 -3.51
N ASP A 55 0.72 6.73 -3.94
CA ASP A 55 0.30 8.12 -4.19
C ASP A 55 0.13 8.86 -2.84
N LEU A 56 1.25 9.38 -2.34
CA LEU A 56 1.33 10.11 -1.06
C LEU A 56 0.47 11.38 -1.07
N ASP A 57 0.28 11.99 -2.23
CA ASP A 57 -0.55 13.18 -2.38
C ASP A 57 -2.04 12.85 -2.25
N ALA A 58 -2.48 11.73 -2.84
CA ALA A 58 -3.83 11.22 -2.64
C ALA A 58 -4.07 10.82 -1.18
N ALA A 59 -3.14 10.09 -0.57
CA ALA A 59 -3.22 9.71 0.84
C ALA A 59 -3.34 10.94 1.74
N ARG A 60 -2.52 11.97 1.51
CA ARG A 60 -2.56 13.23 2.25
C ARG A 60 -3.90 13.95 2.07
N ARG A 61 -4.45 14.02 0.85
CA ARG A 61 -5.76 14.66 0.59
C ARG A 61 -6.91 13.90 1.25
N ALA A 62 -6.84 12.57 1.27
CA ALA A 62 -7.81 11.71 1.93
C ALA A 62 -7.68 11.70 3.47
N GLY A 63 -6.64 12.34 4.03
CA GLY A 63 -6.37 12.31 5.47
C GLY A 63 -5.87 10.97 5.98
N VAL A 64 -5.38 10.10 5.09
CA VAL A 64 -4.90 8.76 5.40
C VAL A 64 -3.38 8.79 5.58
N PRO A 65 -2.85 8.60 6.81
CA PRO A 65 -1.42 8.50 7.02
C PRO A 65 -0.82 7.28 6.32
N VAL A 66 0.43 7.42 5.90
CA VAL A 66 1.24 6.33 5.34
C VAL A 66 2.40 6.09 6.30
N CYS A 67 2.48 4.88 6.87
CA CYS A 67 3.60 4.43 7.69
C CYS A 67 4.36 3.36 6.92
N PHE A 68 5.68 3.29 7.10
CA PHE A 68 6.48 2.20 6.58
C PHE A 68 7.28 1.54 7.69
N TRP A 69 7.35 0.22 7.68
CA TRP A 69 8.28 -0.54 8.50
C TRP A 69 9.51 -0.83 7.64
N PRO A 70 10.63 -0.11 7.85
CA PRO A 70 11.87 -0.41 7.17
C PRO A 70 12.42 -1.73 7.70
N LEU A 71 12.03 -2.84 7.09
CA LEU A 71 12.55 -4.17 7.39
C LEU A 71 14.06 -4.18 7.10
N PRO A 72 14.95 -4.24 8.12
CA PRO A 72 16.39 -4.09 7.91
C PRO A 72 16.96 -5.17 6.98
N GLN A 73 16.38 -6.37 7.01
CA GLN A 73 16.78 -7.50 6.19
C GLN A 73 16.65 -7.22 4.69
N LEU A 74 15.73 -6.34 4.27
CA LEU A 74 15.59 -5.95 2.87
C LEU A 74 16.76 -5.11 2.35
N THR A 75 17.59 -4.54 3.24
CA THR A 75 18.84 -3.86 2.85
C THR A 75 19.95 -4.88 2.59
N LEU A 76 19.96 -5.99 3.34
CA LEU A 76 20.97 -7.06 3.22
C LEU A 76 20.83 -7.86 1.91
N VAL A 77 19.68 -7.80 1.24
CA VAL A 77 19.52 -8.41 -0.10
C VAL A 77 20.48 -7.79 -1.12
N ALA A 78 20.84 -6.51 -0.97
CA ALA A 78 21.81 -5.85 -1.85
C ALA A 78 23.27 -6.29 -1.61
N GLU A 79 23.55 -7.02 -0.53
CA GLU A 79 24.87 -7.62 -0.27
C GLU A 79 25.03 -9.00 -0.92
N HIS A 80 23.93 -9.58 -1.43
CA HIS A 80 23.95 -10.81 -2.23
C HIS A 80 24.12 -10.47 -3.72
N LEU A 81 25.20 -9.77 -4.05
CA LEU A 81 25.69 -9.56 -5.42
C LEU A 81 26.73 -10.60 -5.80
#